data_AF-A0A7Z9XEQ0-F1
#
_entry.id   AF-A0A7Z9XEQ0-F1
#
_cell.length_a   1.000
_cell.length_b   1.000
_cell.length_c   1.000
_cell.angle_alpha   90.00
_cell.angle_beta   90.00
_cell.angle_gamma   90.00
#
_symmetry.space_group_name_H-M   'P 1'
#
loop_
_entity.id
_entity.type
_entity.pdbx_description
1 polymer ?
#
loop_
_entity_poly.entity_id
_entity_poly.type
_entity_poly.pdbx_seq_one_letter_code
_entity_poly.pdbx_strand_id
1 'polypeptide(L)'
;ENLTAVMNGLKKGTLHPKPLRRAYVPKSPTKLRPLGIPAVRDRVAQEVLRRLLEPIFEPLFHNSSFGFRAGRNCHMAINAVIAMHKKGRRVVLDADIKGFFDAIPHKVIMQALTAQVADGNILRLVDKFLKAGVMENGVFKPTTIGTPQGGVISPLLANIVLNHLDWQLHAEGYSFARYADDFVVVCKTWQQAEEAWVLVRRVLNEDLNLQLNKAKTKITTYGKGYQFLGFNLSSRSRRMRPTSVKKFKDKIKQLTVRKYNFDQEVIKDVNRVIRGTGNFFATDFSTNRWLFQKLDSWIRMRLRCMKYKRKWRSDNWKFRRRLFRKLGLLSLEQFLPGPMIPRWGK
;
A
#
# COMPACT_ATOMS: atom_id res chain seq x y z
N GLU A 1 -24.18 20.92 -18.47
CA GLU A 1 -24.75 21.69 -17.34
C GLU A 1 -24.00 21.50 -16.03
N ASN A 2 -23.98 20.31 -15.41
CA ASN A 2 -23.35 20.10 -14.10
C ASN A 2 -21.83 20.40 -14.05
N LEU A 3 -21.07 20.05 -15.09
CA LEU A 3 -19.64 20.38 -15.17
C LEU A 3 -19.39 21.87 -15.32
N THR A 4 -20.20 22.56 -16.11
CA THR A 4 -20.16 24.01 -16.29
C THR A 4 -20.42 24.73 -14.98
N ALA A 5 -21.39 24.24 -14.18
CA ALA A 5 -21.66 24.76 -12.85
C ALA A 5 -20.47 24.59 -11.89
N VAL A 6 -19.81 23.42 -11.91
CA VAL A 6 -18.58 23.18 -11.11
C VAL A 6 -17.46 24.11 -11.55
N MET A 7 -17.22 24.24 -12.85
CA MET A 7 -16.21 25.13 -13.39
C MET A 7 -16.45 26.58 -12.95
N ASN A 8 -17.69 27.06 -13.10
CA ASN A 8 -18.06 28.41 -12.68
C ASN A 8 -17.89 28.61 -11.17
N GLY A 9 -18.28 27.61 -10.37
CA GLY A 9 -18.11 27.64 -8.92
C GLY A 9 -16.64 27.65 -8.47
N LEU A 10 -15.77 26.94 -9.18
CA LEU A 10 -14.32 26.97 -8.96
C LEU A 10 -13.73 28.34 -9.33
N LYS A 11 -14.05 28.86 -10.52
CA LYS A 11 -13.53 30.15 -11.01
C LYS A 11 -13.98 31.33 -10.14
N LYS A 12 -15.24 31.32 -9.68
CA LYS A 12 -15.82 32.39 -8.86
C LYS A 12 -15.56 32.20 -7.35
N GLY A 13 -14.92 31.10 -6.93
CA GLY A 13 -14.66 30.82 -5.51
C GLY A 13 -15.91 30.47 -4.67
N THR A 14 -17.08 30.30 -5.30
CA THR A 14 -18.37 30.02 -4.66
C THR A 14 -18.58 28.54 -4.35
N LEU A 15 -17.69 27.66 -4.81
CA LEU A 15 -17.76 26.23 -4.50
C LEU A 15 -17.51 25.98 -3.01
N HIS A 16 -18.53 25.41 -2.36
CA HIS A 16 -18.47 24.94 -0.98
C HIS A 16 -18.52 23.41 -0.97
N PRO A 17 -17.46 22.73 -0.49
CA PRO A 17 -17.43 21.27 -0.37
C PRO A 17 -18.58 20.76 0.49
N LYS A 18 -19.15 19.62 0.09
CA LYS A 18 -20.15 18.92 0.91
C LYS A 18 -19.44 18.03 1.94
N PRO A 19 -20.07 17.77 3.10
CA PRO A 19 -19.54 16.81 4.06
C PRO A 19 -19.34 15.44 3.42
N LEU A 20 -18.25 14.77 3.78
CA LEU A 20 -17.96 13.44 3.26
C LEU A 20 -18.91 12.41 3.86
N ARG A 21 -19.28 11.37 3.10
CA ARG A 21 -20.06 10.25 3.64
C ARG A 21 -19.14 9.26 4.35
N ARG A 22 -19.38 8.97 5.63
CA ARG A 22 -18.65 7.93 6.34
C ARG A 22 -19.01 6.55 5.80
N ALA A 23 -18.00 5.75 5.47
CA ALA A 23 -18.13 4.34 5.13
C ALA A 23 -17.08 3.53 5.91
N TYR A 24 -17.39 2.28 6.23
CA TYR A 24 -16.50 1.41 6.98
C TYR A 24 -15.98 0.27 6.11
N VAL A 25 -14.65 0.12 6.04
CA VAL A 25 -14.00 -0.99 5.32
C VAL A 25 -13.25 -1.88 6.30
N PRO A 26 -13.37 -3.22 6.23
CA PRO A 26 -12.64 -4.11 7.12
C PRO A 26 -11.12 -3.94 7.02
N LYS A 27 -10.46 -3.56 8.12
CA LYS A 27 -8.99 -3.51 8.23
C LYS A 27 -8.44 -4.85 8.71
N SER A 28 -9.14 -5.44 9.68
CA SER A 28 -8.93 -6.79 10.22
C SER A 28 -10.30 -7.35 10.65
N PRO A 29 -10.41 -8.65 11.01
CA PRO A 29 -11.69 -9.23 11.42
C PRO A 29 -12.41 -8.45 12.53
N THR A 30 -11.65 -7.79 13.40
CA THR A 30 -12.14 -7.05 14.57
C THR A 30 -12.04 -5.53 14.47
N LYS A 31 -11.44 -4.98 13.39
CA LYS A 31 -11.25 -3.52 13.25
C LYS A 31 -11.71 -3.03 11.89
N LEU A 32 -12.54 -1.99 11.90
CA LEU A 32 -12.98 -1.28 10.71
C LEU A 32 -12.10 -0.05 10.49
N ARG A 33 -11.83 0.29 9.24
CA ARG A 33 -11.19 1.53 8.82
C ARG A 33 -12.28 2.48 8.35
N PRO A 34 -12.42 3.66 8.97
CA PRO A 34 -13.34 4.67 8.49
C PRO A 34 -12.80 5.29 7.19
N LEU A 35 -13.66 5.43 6.19
CA LEU A 35 -13.40 6.13 4.93
C LEU A 35 -14.36 7.30 4.81
N GLY A 36 -13.88 8.41 4.26
CA GLY A 36 -14.70 9.55 3.86
C GLY A 36 -14.86 9.53 2.35
N ILE A 37 -16.08 9.28 1.87
CA ILE A 37 -16.38 9.29 0.43
C ILE A 37 -16.88 10.69 0.06
N PRO A 38 -16.15 11.46 -0.77
CA PRO A 38 -16.60 12.77 -1.21
C PRO A 38 -17.72 12.66 -2.25
N ALA A 39 -18.55 13.71 -2.36
CA ALA A 39 -19.51 13.83 -3.45
C ALA A 39 -18.78 13.78 -4.81
N VAL A 40 -19.44 13.27 -5.87
CA VAL A 40 -18.84 13.19 -7.22
C VAL A 40 -18.33 14.56 -7.67
N ARG A 41 -19.14 15.61 -7.47
CA ARG A 41 -18.80 17.01 -7.75
C ARG A 41 -17.47 17.43 -7.11
N ASP A 42 -17.30 17.06 -5.84
CA ASP A 42 -16.15 17.44 -5.04
C ASP A 42 -14.92 16.58 -5.39
N ARG A 43 -15.11 15.31 -5.81
CA ARG A 43 -14.04 14.48 -6.39
C ARG A 43 -13.47 15.09 -7.66
N VAL A 44 -14.32 15.63 -8.54
CA VAL A 44 -13.88 16.32 -9.76
C VAL A 44 -13.08 17.57 -9.40
N ALA A 45 -13.57 18.39 -8.47
CA ALA A 45 -12.85 19.58 -8.01
C ALA A 45 -11.49 19.23 -7.36
N GLN A 46 -11.43 18.19 -6.53
CA GLN A 46 -10.18 17.70 -5.94
C GLN A 46 -9.21 17.15 -6.99
N GLU A 47 -9.70 16.50 -8.05
CA GLU A 47 -8.87 16.03 -9.17
C GLU A 47 -8.29 17.20 -9.95
N VAL A 48 -9.05 18.27 -10.19
CA VAL A 48 -8.54 19.49 -10.82
C VAL A 48 -7.42 20.09 -9.97
N LEU A 49 -7.63 20.24 -8.66
CA LEU A 49 -6.58 20.72 -7.75
C LEU A 49 -5.35 19.83 -7.77
N ARG A 50 -5.52 18.50 -7.74
CA ARG A 50 -4.42 17.55 -7.79
C ARG A 50 -3.58 17.75 -9.06
N ARG A 51 -4.23 17.87 -10.22
CA ARG A 51 -3.55 18.10 -11.51
C ARG A 51 -2.80 19.43 -11.59
N LEU A 52 -3.29 20.46 -10.91
CA LEU A 52 -2.62 21.77 -10.85
C LEU A 52 -1.41 21.74 -9.90
N LEU A 53 -1.53 21.07 -8.75
CA LEU A 53 -0.49 21.04 -7.72
C LEU A 53 0.60 20.00 -7.98
N GLU A 54 0.26 18.85 -8.55
CA GLU A 54 1.21 17.74 -8.75
C GLU A 54 2.45 18.16 -9.56
N PRO A 55 2.37 18.89 -10.69
CA PRO A 55 3.55 19.34 -11.44
C PRO A 55 4.47 20.29 -10.66
N ILE A 56 3.92 21.03 -9.70
CA ILE A 56 4.68 21.96 -8.85
C ILE A 56 5.47 21.18 -7.79
N PHE A 57 4.83 20.20 -7.15
CA PHE A 57 5.43 19.47 -6.03
C PHE A 57 6.25 18.24 -6.45
N GLU A 58 5.94 17.60 -7.57
CA GLU A 58 6.62 16.37 -8.00
C GLU A 58 8.15 16.52 -8.13
N PRO A 59 8.69 17.63 -8.70
CA PRO A 59 10.15 17.86 -8.74
C PRO A 59 10.78 18.08 -7.36
N LEU A 60 10.01 18.52 -6.36
CA LEU A 60 10.49 18.81 -5.01
C LEU A 60 10.52 17.55 -4.12
N PHE A 61 9.84 16.48 -4.55
CA PHE A 61 9.78 15.25 -3.77
C PHE A 61 11.07 14.45 -3.84
N HIS A 62 11.58 14.08 -2.66
CA HIS A 62 12.80 13.32 -2.52
C HIS A 62 12.75 11.99 -3.32
N ASN A 63 13.89 11.58 -3.87
CA ASN A 63 13.99 10.39 -4.73
C ASN A 63 13.72 9.06 -4.01
N SER A 64 13.84 9.02 -2.68
CA SER A 64 13.47 7.87 -1.86
C SER A 64 12.00 7.82 -1.45
N SER A 65 11.16 8.73 -1.94
CA SER A 65 9.71 8.68 -1.78
C SER A 65 9.05 8.08 -3.02
N PHE A 66 8.24 7.03 -2.84
CA PHE A 66 7.67 6.24 -3.93
C PHE A 66 6.15 6.17 -3.92
N GLY A 67 5.51 6.37 -2.77
CA GLY A 67 4.07 6.17 -2.64
C GLY A 67 3.28 7.29 -3.32
N PHE A 68 2.20 6.94 -4.02
CA PHE A 68 1.26 7.89 -4.66
C PHE A 68 1.90 8.90 -5.62
N ARG A 69 2.99 8.53 -6.30
CA ARG A 69 3.67 9.36 -7.30
C ARG A 69 3.60 8.72 -8.67
N ALA A 70 3.44 9.53 -9.71
CA ALA A 70 3.43 9.07 -11.09
C ALA A 70 4.75 8.37 -11.45
N GLY A 71 4.67 7.26 -12.19
CA GLY A 71 5.86 6.49 -12.60
C GLY A 71 6.60 5.74 -11.47
N ARG A 72 6.18 5.88 -10.20
CA ARG A 72 6.78 5.19 -9.05
C ARG A 72 5.85 4.11 -8.51
N ASN A 73 6.43 3.00 -8.08
CA ASN A 73 5.67 1.86 -7.55
C ASN A 73 6.35 1.21 -6.35
N CYS A 74 5.65 0.30 -5.68
CA CYS A 74 6.15 -0.38 -4.49
C CYS A 74 7.39 -1.25 -4.75
N HIS A 75 7.52 -1.82 -5.96
CA HIS A 75 8.68 -2.64 -6.31
C HIS A 75 9.96 -1.80 -6.41
N MET A 76 9.86 -0.55 -6.89
CA MET A 76 10.99 0.39 -6.91
C MET A 76 11.46 0.72 -5.48
N ALA A 77 10.54 0.94 -4.54
CA ALA A 77 10.89 1.17 -3.14
C ALA A 77 11.64 -0.04 -2.53
N ILE A 78 11.15 -1.26 -2.79
CA ILE A 78 11.82 -2.49 -2.34
C ILE A 78 13.20 -2.64 -2.99
N ASN A 79 13.33 -2.37 -4.28
CA ASN A 79 14.62 -2.42 -4.98
C ASN A 79 15.63 -1.43 -4.41
N ALA A 80 15.20 -0.20 -4.09
CA ALA A 80 16.06 0.80 -3.44
C ALA A 80 16.61 0.28 -2.11
N VAL A 81 15.74 -0.31 -1.28
CA VAL A 81 16.12 -0.90 0.00
C VAL A 81 17.05 -2.12 -0.17
N ILE A 82 16.80 -2.98 -1.16
CA ILE A 82 17.69 -4.09 -1.49
C ILE A 82 19.07 -3.57 -1.93
N ALA A 83 19.13 -2.49 -2.71
CA ALA A 83 20.39 -1.87 -3.10
C ALA A 83 21.15 -1.30 -1.89
N MET A 84 20.45 -0.67 -0.93
CA MET A 84 21.05 -0.22 0.34
C MET A 84 21.66 -1.38 1.13
N HIS A 85 20.97 -2.53 1.19
CA HIS A 85 21.50 -3.73 1.81
C HIS A 85 22.69 -4.33 1.05
N LYS A 86 22.71 -4.27 -0.29
CA LYS A 86 23.88 -4.71 -1.08
C LYS A 86 25.12 -3.87 -0.76
N LYS A 87 24.94 -2.57 -0.44
CA LYS A 87 26.01 -1.67 0.04
C LYS A 87 26.41 -1.87 1.52
N GLY A 88 26.12 -3.04 2.09
CA GLY A 88 26.58 -3.40 3.45
C GLY A 88 25.76 -2.84 4.61
N ARG A 89 24.66 -2.11 4.37
CA ARG A 89 23.77 -1.65 5.46
C ARG A 89 22.92 -2.82 5.96
N ARG A 90 23.00 -3.17 7.24
CA ARG A 90 22.40 -4.40 7.79
C ARG A 90 21.38 -4.15 8.89
N VAL A 91 21.27 -2.95 9.42
CA VAL A 91 20.28 -2.58 10.44
C VAL A 91 19.16 -1.78 9.80
N VAL A 92 17.93 -2.00 10.25
CA VAL A 92 16.72 -1.37 9.72
C VAL A 92 15.88 -0.85 10.86
N LEU A 93 15.53 0.44 10.79
CA LEU A 93 14.43 1.03 11.53
C LEU A 93 13.17 0.89 10.66
N ASP A 94 12.27 0.00 11.08
CA ASP A 94 10.95 -0.22 10.51
C ASP A 94 9.96 0.69 11.26
N ALA A 95 9.49 1.77 10.63
CA ALA A 95 8.72 2.82 11.27
C ALA A 95 7.32 2.97 10.65
N ASP A 96 6.30 3.10 11.51
CA ASP A 96 4.89 3.26 11.13
C ASP A 96 4.31 4.48 11.85
N ILE A 97 3.68 5.39 11.11
CA ILE A 97 3.03 6.57 11.69
C ILE A 97 1.62 6.18 12.16
N LYS A 98 1.28 6.53 13.41
CA LYS A 98 0.00 6.16 14.02
C LYS A 98 -1.13 6.96 13.37
N GLY A 99 -1.96 6.26 12.58
CA GLY A 99 -3.21 6.85 12.05
C GLY A 99 -2.97 8.07 11.18
N PHE A 100 -1.89 8.07 10.38
CA PHE A 100 -1.38 9.23 9.66
C PHE A 100 -2.47 10.09 9.01
N PHE A 101 -3.29 9.54 8.11
CA PHE A 101 -4.34 10.30 7.45
C PHE A 101 -5.35 10.95 8.40
N ASP A 102 -5.64 10.34 9.55
CA ASP A 102 -6.58 10.88 10.54
C ASP A 102 -5.92 11.87 11.52
N ALA A 103 -4.59 11.88 11.61
CA ALA A 103 -3.84 12.61 12.63
C ALA A 103 -3.17 13.89 12.15
N ILE A 104 -2.92 14.06 10.84
CA ILE A 104 -2.19 15.22 10.32
C ILE A 104 -2.96 16.53 10.59
N PRO A 105 -2.39 17.51 11.31
CA PRO A 105 -3.07 18.78 11.53
C PRO A 105 -3.22 19.58 10.23
N HIS A 106 -4.37 20.25 10.05
CA HIS A 106 -4.61 21.09 8.88
C HIS A 106 -3.58 22.21 8.74
N LYS A 107 -3.16 22.79 9.87
CA LYS A 107 -2.13 23.85 9.90
C LYS A 107 -0.83 23.39 9.24
N VAL A 108 -0.37 22.17 9.52
CA VAL A 108 0.88 21.60 8.97
C VAL A 108 0.75 21.40 7.46
N ILE A 109 -0.41 20.90 6.99
CA ILE A 109 -0.68 20.76 5.55
C ILE A 109 -0.66 22.11 4.86
N MET A 110 -1.36 23.10 5.42
CA MET A 110 -1.46 24.43 4.84
C MET A 110 -0.11 25.14 4.82
N GLN A 111 0.70 25.03 5.89
CA GLN A 111 2.06 25.58 5.95
C GLN A 111 2.96 24.98 4.85
N ALA A 112 2.93 23.66 4.68
CA ALA A 112 3.72 22.99 3.66
C ALA A 112 3.28 23.37 2.23
N LEU A 113 1.97 23.60 2.02
CA LEU A 113 1.46 24.10 0.74
C LEU A 113 1.86 25.55 0.47
N THR A 114 1.68 26.44 1.45
CA THR A 114 1.96 27.88 1.32
C THR A 114 3.44 28.17 1.06
N ALA A 115 4.33 27.25 1.43
CA ALA A 115 5.75 27.36 1.13
C ALA A 115 6.08 27.33 -0.37
N GLN A 116 5.18 26.79 -1.22
CA GLN A 116 5.39 26.65 -2.66
C GLN A 116 4.26 27.29 -3.50
N VAL A 117 3.08 27.51 -2.92
CA VAL A 117 1.90 28.02 -3.61
C VAL A 117 1.44 29.32 -2.97
N ALA A 118 1.45 30.41 -3.74
CA ALA A 118 1.00 31.73 -3.29
C ALA A 118 -0.49 32.03 -3.62
N ASP A 119 -1.12 31.26 -4.51
CA ASP A 119 -2.50 31.52 -4.94
C ASP A 119 -3.51 31.29 -3.81
N GLY A 120 -4.03 32.39 -3.26
CA GLY A 120 -5.01 32.38 -2.19
C GLY A 120 -6.33 31.67 -2.53
N ASN A 121 -6.75 31.60 -3.80
CA ASN A 121 -7.96 30.88 -4.19
C ASN A 121 -7.77 29.37 -4.04
N ILE A 122 -6.63 28.85 -4.51
CA ILE A 122 -6.27 27.44 -4.38
C ILE A 122 -6.15 27.07 -2.90
N LEU A 123 -5.41 27.87 -2.13
CA LEU A 123 -5.20 27.63 -0.70
C LEU A 123 -6.52 27.62 0.08
N ARG A 124 -7.41 28.61 -0.16
CA ARG A 124 -8.74 28.64 0.45
C ARG A 124 -9.57 27.41 0.08
N LEU A 125 -9.49 26.94 -1.17
CA LEU A 125 -10.26 25.79 -1.59
C LEU A 125 -9.76 24.50 -0.94
N VAL A 126 -8.45 24.32 -0.80
CA VAL A 126 -7.87 23.20 -0.05
C VAL A 126 -8.31 23.25 1.41
N ASP A 127 -8.21 24.41 2.06
CA ASP A 127 -8.67 24.60 3.45
C ASP A 127 -10.16 24.25 3.62
N LYS A 128 -11.02 24.68 2.69
CA LYS A 128 -12.44 24.30 2.66
C LYS A 128 -12.62 22.78 2.55
N PHE A 129 -11.82 22.07 1.73
CA PHE A 129 -11.90 20.62 1.62
C PHE A 129 -11.46 19.90 2.90
N LEU A 130 -10.45 20.40 3.58
CA LEU A 130 -9.98 19.85 4.85
C LEU A 130 -11.03 20.01 5.96
N LYS A 131 -11.73 21.15 5.99
CA LYS A 131 -12.76 21.49 6.98
C LYS A 131 -14.18 21.01 6.65
N ALA A 132 -14.37 20.37 5.50
CA ALA A 132 -15.70 19.98 4.99
C ALA A 132 -16.49 19.04 5.94
N GLY A 133 -15.81 18.40 6.90
CA GLY A 133 -16.46 17.53 7.88
C GLY A 133 -16.89 16.18 7.31
N VAL A 134 -17.46 15.34 8.17
CA VAL A 134 -17.97 14.02 7.79
C VAL A 134 -19.40 13.85 8.30
N MET A 135 -20.28 13.39 7.41
CA MET A 135 -21.62 12.94 7.74
C MET A 135 -21.62 11.46 8.10
N GLU A 136 -22.08 11.14 9.31
CA GLU A 136 -22.18 9.78 9.82
C GLU A 136 -23.57 9.54 10.42
N ASN A 137 -24.33 8.60 9.85
CA ASN A 137 -25.70 8.27 10.28
C ASN A 137 -26.63 9.50 10.39
N GLY A 138 -26.51 10.45 9.45
CA GLY A 138 -27.30 11.69 9.45
C GLY A 138 -26.77 12.77 10.41
N VAL A 139 -25.72 12.50 11.18
CA VAL A 139 -25.09 13.46 12.08
C VAL A 139 -23.84 14.04 11.44
N PHE A 140 -23.77 15.37 11.35
CA PHE A 140 -22.58 16.08 10.90
C PHE A 140 -21.52 16.12 12.00
N LYS A 141 -20.31 15.69 11.68
CA LYS A 141 -19.15 15.76 12.56
C LYS A 141 -18.08 16.67 11.94
N PRO A 142 -17.72 17.79 12.59
CA PRO A 142 -16.64 18.64 12.09
C PRO A 142 -15.32 17.87 12.11
N THR A 143 -14.44 18.17 11.15
CA THR A 143 -13.10 17.59 11.06
C THR A 143 -12.10 18.68 11.39
N THR A 144 -11.44 18.57 12.54
CA THR A 144 -10.43 19.55 13.02
C THR A 144 -9.00 19.09 12.74
N ILE A 145 -8.81 17.79 12.50
CA ILE A 145 -7.53 17.16 12.17
C ILE A 145 -7.73 16.06 11.13
N GLY A 146 -6.67 15.74 10.41
CA GLY A 146 -6.62 14.71 9.39
C GLY A 146 -7.06 15.19 8.00
N THR A 147 -6.69 14.41 6.99
CA THR A 147 -7.23 14.50 5.65
C THR A 147 -8.24 13.37 5.44
N PRO A 148 -9.39 13.62 4.81
CA PRO A 148 -10.36 12.57 4.59
C PRO A 148 -9.75 11.40 3.80
N GLN A 149 -9.78 10.21 4.41
CA GLN A 149 -9.31 8.98 3.78
C GLN A 149 -10.30 8.58 2.67
N GLY A 150 -9.99 8.95 1.43
CA GLY A 150 -10.88 8.79 0.27
C GLY A 150 -11.00 10.05 -0.60
N GLY A 151 -10.46 11.19 -0.14
CA GLY A 151 -10.24 12.36 -1.00
C GLY A 151 -9.19 12.09 -2.08
N VAL A 152 -9.42 12.62 -3.28
CA VAL A 152 -8.54 12.43 -4.45
C VAL A 152 -7.21 13.17 -4.26
N ILE A 153 -7.25 14.32 -3.59
CA ILE A 153 -6.08 15.16 -3.31
C ILE A 153 -5.30 14.72 -2.06
N SER A 154 -5.94 13.98 -1.15
CA SER A 154 -5.35 13.59 0.15
C SER A 154 -3.98 12.88 0.03
N PRO A 155 -3.75 11.96 -0.94
CA PRO A 155 -2.44 11.33 -1.12
C PRO A 155 -1.32 12.31 -1.47
N LEU A 156 -1.61 13.34 -2.27
CA LEU A 156 -0.64 14.39 -2.62
C LEU A 156 -0.30 15.23 -1.39
N LEU A 157 -1.32 15.68 -0.64
CA LEU A 157 -1.13 16.45 0.59
C LEU A 157 -0.30 15.70 1.63
N ALA A 158 -0.57 14.40 1.79
CA ALA A 158 0.21 13.49 2.61
C ALA A 158 1.70 13.47 2.23
N ASN A 159 2.00 13.40 0.93
CA ASN A 159 3.37 13.42 0.44
C ASN A 159 4.06 14.77 0.64
N ILE A 160 3.34 15.88 0.45
CA ILE A 160 3.84 17.25 0.70
C ILE A 160 4.30 17.40 2.15
N VAL A 161 3.48 16.96 3.10
CA VAL A 161 3.82 17.00 4.53
C VAL A 161 5.02 16.12 4.86
N LEU A 162 5.03 14.86 4.41
CA LEU A 162 6.11 13.92 4.72
C LEU A 162 7.41 14.18 3.94
N ASN A 163 7.39 15.03 2.91
CA ASN A 163 8.60 15.42 2.20
C ASN A 163 9.59 16.14 3.12
N HIS A 164 9.09 16.86 4.13
CA HIS A 164 9.95 17.48 5.15
C HIS A 164 10.80 16.42 5.87
N LEU A 165 10.19 15.34 6.33
CA LEU A 165 10.90 14.22 6.95
C LEU A 165 11.93 13.60 6.00
N ASP A 166 11.57 13.43 4.73
CA ASP A 166 12.48 12.85 3.73
C ASP A 166 13.76 13.68 3.57
N TRP A 167 13.63 15.01 3.52
CA TRP A 167 14.77 15.92 3.41
C TRP A 167 15.59 16.03 4.70
N GLN A 168 14.95 15.96 5.88
CA GLN A 168 15.67 15.89 7.16
C GLN A 168 16.52 14.62 7.26
N LEU A 169 15.97 13.47 6.86
CA LEU A 169 16.73 12.20 6.81
C LEU A 169 17.89 12.28 5.82
N HIS A 170 17.67 12.90 4.66
CA HIS A 170 18.71 13.09 3.64
C HIS A 170 19.85 14.00 4.13
N ALA A 171 19.52 15.13 4.77
CA ALA A 171 20.50 16.08 5.30
C ALA A 171 21.44 15.42 6.32
N GLU A 172 20.90 14.52 7.13
CA GLU A 172 21.65 13.74 8.13
C GLU A 172 22.34 12.49 7.55
N GLY A 173 22.31 12.32 6.22
CA GLY A 173 23.01 11.24 5.51
C GLY A 173 22.37 9.85 5.61
N TYR A 174 21.13 9.75 6.09
CA TYR A 174 20.44 8.47 6.21
C TYR A 174 19.96 7.94 4.86
N SER A 175 20.05 6.62 4.69
CA SER A 175 19.47 5.92 3.54
C SER A 175 18.12 5.36 3.93
N PHE A 176 17.06 5.73 3.22
CA PHE A 176 15.71 5.31 3.54
C PHE A 176 14.89 5.05 2.28
N ALA A 177 13.74 4.40 2.43
CA ALA A 177 12.71 4.35 1.41
C ALA A 177 11.35 4.52 2.06
N ARG A 178 10.54 5.42 1.49
CA ARG A 178 9.18 5.73 1.95
C ARG A 178 8.15 5.40 0.88
N TYR A 179 7.06 4.76 1.29
CA TYR A 179 5.89 4.53 0.46
C TYR A 179 4.66 4.96 1.25
N ALA A 180 4.16 6.16 0.96
CA ALA A 180 3.12 6.81 1.75
C ALA A 180 3.58 7.02 3.21
N ASP A 181 2.87 6.44 4.17
CA ASP A 181 3.13 6.46 5.61
C ASP A 181 4.05 5.32 6.09
N ASP A 182 4.28 4.31 5.26
CA ASP A 182 5.16 3.17 5.54
C ASP A 182 6.59 3.49 5.05
N PHE A 183 7.56 3.53 5.95
CA PHE A 183 8.96 3.80 5.60
C PHE A 183 9.95 3.01 6.43
N VAL A 184 11.11 2.78 5.82
CA VAL A 184 12.23 2.12 6.47
C VAL A 184 13.49 2.98 6.33
N VAL A 185 14.24 3.11 7.43
CA VAL A 185 15.59 3.69 7.42
C VAL A 185 16.60 2.54 7.55
N VAL A 186 17.58 2.51 6.68
CA VAL A 186 18.56 1.42 6.54
C VAL A 186 19.93 1.93 6.94
N CYS A 187 20.46 1.41 8.04
CA CYS A 187 21.69 1.86 8.69
C CYS A 187 22.79 0.79 8.65
N LYS A 188 24.05 1.20 8.87
CA LYS A 188 25.17 0.26 8.98
C LYS A 188 25.19 -0.39 10.36
N THR A 189 25.03 0.40 11.41
CA THR A 189 25.13 -0.03 12.81
C THR A 189 23.81 0.12 13.56
N TRP A 190 23.74 -0.48 14.75
CA TRP A 190 22.57 -0.39 15.62
C TRP A 190 22.41 1.02 16.20
N GLN A 191 23.52 1.61 16.66
CA GLN A 191 23.58 2.98 17.15
C GLN A 191 23.02 3.98 16.12
N GLN A 192 23.42 3.88 14.84
CA GLN A 192 22.88 4.74 13.78
C GLN A 192 21.37 4.58 13.59
N ALA A 193 20.80 3.40 13.86
CA ALA A 193 19.36 3.20 13.77
C ALA A 193 18.62 3.81 14.98
N GLU A 194 19.26 3.86 16.15
CA GLU A 194 18.75 4.56 17.34
C GLU A 194 18.81 6.08 17.16
N GLU A 195 19.92 6.61 16.65
CA GLU A 195 20.06 8.02 16.28
C GLU A 195 19.02 8.42 15.22
N ALA A 196 18.83 7.60 14.17
CA ALA A 196 17.77 7.81 13.19
C ALA A 196 16.38 7.80 13.83
N TRP A 197 16.14 6.93 14.80
CA TRP A 197 14.85 6.87 15.50
C TRP A 197 14.60 8.14 16.31
N VAL A 198 15.61 8.66 16.99
CA VAL A 198 15.52 9.95 17.71
C VAL A 198 15.19 11.08 16.74
N LEU A 199 15.91 11.16 15.61
CA LEU A 199 15.65 12.16 14.56
C LEU A 199 14.21 12.07 14.02
N VAL A 200 13.78 10.87 13.62
CA VAL A 200 12.42 10.65 13.11
C VAL A 200 11.38 11.05 14.14
N ARG A 201 11.60 10.70 15.42
CA ARG A 201 10.68 11.06 16.50
C ARG A 201 10.62 12.57 16.73
N ARG A 202 11.77 13.26 16.71
CA ARG A 202 11.87 14.72 16.82
C ARG A 202 11.07 15.39 15.71
N VAL A 203 11.40 15.10 14.45
CA VAL A 203 10.76 15.71 13.27
C VAL A 203 9.26 15.43 13.25
N LEU A 204 8.84 14.20 13.54
CA LEU A 204 7.42 13.87 13.55
C LEU A 204 6.67 14.62 14.67
N ASN A 205 7.20 14.64 15.90
CA ASN A 205 6.51 15.24 17.05
C ASN A 205 6.56 16.78 17.02
N GLU A 206 7.72 17.36 16.77
CA GLU A 206 7.98 18.80 16.91
C GLU A 206 7.54 19.56 15.67
N ASP A 207 7.91 19.08 14.47
CA ASP A 207 7.64 19.82 13.23
C ASP A 207 6.27 19.48 12.64
N LEU A 208 5.90 18.19 12.66
CA LEU A 208 4.69 17.71 11.98
C LEU A 208 3.52 17.42 12.93
N ASN A 209 3.76 17.45 14.24
CA ASN A 209 2.80 17.11 15.30
C ASN A 209 2.09 15.75 15.05
N LEU A 210 2.89 14.76 14.65
CA LEU A 210 2.53 13.38 14.35
C LEU A 210 3.23 12.42 15.31
N GLN A 211 2.61 11.28 15.58
CA GLN A 211 3.17 10.28 16.50
C GLN A 211 3.53 8.97 15.80
N LEU A 212 4.67 8.39 16.17
CA LEU A 212 5.03 7.02 15.79
C LEU A 212 4.17 6.00 16.52
N ASN A 213 3.89 4.90 15.82
CA ASN A 213 3.23 3.74 16.38
C ASN A 213 4.25 2.87 17.11
N LYS A 214 4.40 3.07 18.43
CA LYS A 214 5.35 2.33 19.28
C LYS A 214 5.25 0.80 19.17
N ALA A 215 4.04 0.27 18.93
CA ALA A 215 3.82 -1.18 18.86
C ALA A 215 4.31 -1.81 17.55
N LYS A 216 4.45 -1.00 16.49
CA LYS A 216 4.90 -1.47 15.17
C LYS A 216 6.30 -0.99 14.82
N THR A 217 6.70 0.15 15.36
CA THR A 217 8.03 0.72 15.13
C THR A 217 9.05 -0.12 15.87
N LYS A 218 10.09 -0.58 15.16
CA LYS A 218 11.14 -1.41 15.75
C LYS A 218 12.44 -1.31 14.96
N ILE A 219 13.55 -1.52 15.66
CA ILE A 219 14.85 -1.73 15.05
C ILE A 219 15.07 -3.24 14.90
N THR A 220 15.54 -3.66 13.74
CA THR A 220 15.82 -5.07 13.41
C THR A 220 17.00 -5.15 12.46
N THR A 221 17.43 -6.37 12.14
CA THR A 221 18.52 -6.61 11.19
C THR A 221 18.03 -7.29 9.93
N TYR A 222 18.72 -7.04 8.83
CA TYR A 222 18.47 -7.73 7.56
C TYR A 222 18.67 -9.25 7.67
N GLY A 223 19.50 -9.71 8.61
CA GLY A 223 19.66 -11.13 8.91
C GLY A 223 18.40 -11.76 9.51
N LYS A 224 17.84 -11.14 10.55
CA LYS A 224 16.56 -11.59 11.18
C LYS A 224 15.38 -11.43 10.22
N GLY A 225 15.43 -10.39 9.39
CA GLY A 225 14.42 -10.04 8.42
C GLY A 225 13.32 -9.16 8.98
N TYR A 226 12.63 -8.47 8.08
CA TYR A 226 11.57 -7.52 8.39
C TYR A 226 10.54 -7.45 7.26
N GLN A 227 9.39 -6.86 7.55
CA GLN A 227 8.29 -6.81 6.60
C GLN A 227 8.17 -5.41 6.02
N PHE A 228 8.12 -5.30 4.70
CA PHE A 228 7.95 -4.02 4.02
C PHE A 228 7.13 -4.22 2.74
N LEU A 229 6.09 -3.42 2.53
CA LEU A 229 5.26 -3.39 1.31
C LEU A 229 4.75 -4.75 0.79
N GLY A 230 4.45 -5.68 1.71
CA GLY A 230 3.93 -7.00 1.35
C GLY A 230 4.96 -8.11 1.27
N PHE A 231 6.25 -7.78 1.40
CA PHE A 231 7.35 -8.72 1.38
C PHE A 231 7.96 -8.89 2.78
N ASN A 232 8.50 -10.06 3.04
CA ASN A 232 9.42 -10.33 4.13
C ASN A 232 10.83 -10.35 3.52
N LEU A 233 11.63 -9.35 3.89
CA LEU A 233 12.97 -9.10 3.35
C LEU A 233 14.00 -9.58 4.37
N SER A 234 14.89 -10.47 3.94
CA SER A 234 16.06 -10.88 4.69
C SER A 234 17.27 -11.13 3.79
N SER A 235 18.44 -11.29 4.41
CA SER A 235 19.68 -11.62 3.70
C SER A 235 19.58 -12.92 2.88
N ARG A 236 18.74 -13.87 3.33
CA ARG A 236 18.56 -15.18 2.70
C ARG A 236 17.37 -15.26 1.75
N SER A 237 16.34 -14.42 1.93
CA SER A 237 15.12 -14.55 1.14
C SER A 237 14.35 -13.23 1.04
N ARG A 238 13.67 -13.02 -0.09
CA ARG A 238 12.71 -11.92 -0.31
C ARG A 238 11.39 -12.53 -0.75
N ARG A 239 10.51 -12.82 0.20
CA ARG A 239 9.30 -13.63 -0.02
C ARG A 239 8.04 -12.86 0.29
N MET A 240 6.90 -13.33 -0.22
CA MET A 240 5.58 -12.85 0.18
C MET A 240 5.43 -12.96 1.72
N ARG A 241 5.05 -11.87 2.39
CA ARG A 241 4.89 -11.86 3.85
C ARG A 241 3.80 -12.85 4.29
N PRO A 242 3.89 -13.45 5.49
CA PRO A 242 2.92 -14.46 5.95
C PRO A 242 1.46 -13.99 5.94
N THR A 243 1.21 -12.73 6.29
CA THR A 243 -0.14 -12.15 6.27
C THR A 243 -0.72 -12.04 4.85
N SER A 244 0.13 -11.74 3.86
CA SER A 244 -0.29 -11.76 2.45
C SER A 244 -0.59 -13.18 2.00
N VAL A 245 0.25 -14.17 2.36
CA VAL A 245 0.00 -15.59 2.06
C VAL A 245 -1.33 -16.06 2.66
N LYS A 246 -1.62 -15.66 3.89
CA LYS A 246 -2.91 -15.95 4.55
C LYS A 246 -4.08 -15.34 3.76
N LYS A 247 -4.02 -14.06 3.41
CA LYS A 247 -5.05 -13.39 2.60
C LYS A 247 -5.26 -14.07 1.24
N PHE A 248 -4.19 -14.50 0.58
CA PHE A 248 -4.27 -15.26 -0.67
C PHE A 248 -5.01 -16.59 -0.45
N LYS A 249 -4.60 -17.36 0.55
CA LYS A 249 -5.26 -18.64 0.89
C LYS A 249 -6.73 -18.43 1.25
N ASP A 250 -7.06 -17.38 1.99
CA ASP A 250 -8.45 -17.13 2.40
C ASP A 250 -9.33 -16.77 1.21
N LYS A 251 -8.84 -15.96 0.24
CA LYS A 251 -9.54 -15.72 -1.03
C LYS A 251 -9.76 -17.02 -1.82
N ILE A 252 -8.72 -17.85 -1.97
CA ILE A 252 -8.86 -19.14 -2.66
C ILE A 252 -9.85 -20.04 -1.92
N LYS A 253 -9.87 -20.04 -0.58
CA LYS A 253 -10.83 -20.84 0.20
C LYS A 253 -12.27 -20.43 -0.09
N GLN A 254 -12.54 -19.12 -0.14
CA GLN A 254 -13.87 -18.56 -0.46
C GLN A 254 -14.35 -19.01 -1.84
N LEU A 255 -13.44 -19.11 -2.82
CA LEU A 255 -13.78 -19.57 -4.18
C LEU A 255 -13.91 -21.09 -4.31
N THR A 256 -13.29 -21.86 -3.41
CA THR A 256 -13.19 -23.32 -3.52
C THR A 256 -13.99 -24.07 -2.45
N VAL A 257 -15.13 -23.51 -2.04
CA VAL A 257 -16.00 -24.10 -1.00
C VAL A 257 -16.47 -25.48 -1.43
N ARG A 258 -16.25 -26.48 -0.57
CA ARG A 258 -16.48 -27.90 -0.89
C ARG A 258 -17.93 -28.20 -1.27
N LYS A 259 -18.90 -27.50 -0.66
CA LYS A 259 -20.33 -27.68 -0.92
C LYS A 259 -20.68 -27.42 -2.40
N TYR A 260 -20.07 -26.40 -3.02
CA TYR A 260 -20.37 -25.99 -4.39
C TYR A 260 -19.71 -26.85 -5.46
N ASN A 261 -20.29 -26.86 -6.66
CA ASN A 261 -19.83 -27.68 -7.77
C ASN A 261 -18.57 -27.12 -8.41
N PHE A 262 -17.72 -28.03 -8.88
CA PHE A 262 -16.50 -27.67 -9.58
C PHE A 262 -16.80 -27.49 -11.07
N ASP A 263 -16.71 -26.27 -11.55
CA ASP A 263 -16.94 -25.89 -12.94
C ASP A 263 -15.79 -25.03 -13.50
N GLN A 264 -15.97 -24.54 -14.73
CA GLN A 264 -14.98 -23.71 -15.41
C GLN A 264 -14.93 -22.28 -14.87
N GLU A 265 -16.02 -21.76 -14.31
CA GLU A 265 -16.07 -20.43 -13.70
C GLU A 265 -15.20 -20.36 -12.44
N VAL A 266 -15.22 -21.42 -11.61
CA VAL A 266 -14.30 -21.53 -10.46
C VAL A 266 -12.84 -21.45 -10.91
N ILE A 267 -12.48 -22.05 -12.04
CA ILE A 267 -11.12 -21.95 -12.59
C ILE A 267 -10.80 -20.51 -13.02
N LYS A 268 -11.73 -19.83 -13.70
CA LYS A 268 -11.55 -18.42 -14.09
C LYS A 268 -11.35 -17.52 -12.88
N ASP A 269 -12.14 -17.68 -11.82
CA ASP A 269 -12.02 -16.88 -10.60
C ASP A 269 -10.74 -17.17 -9.82
N VAL A 270 -10.37 -18.44 -9.70
CA VAL A 270 -9.08 -18.83 -9.11
C VAL A 270 -7.92 -18.24 -9.92
N ASN A 271 -8.00 -18.28 -11.25
CA ASN A 271 -7.00 -17.71 -12.14
C ASN A 271 -6.88 -16.19 -11.99
N ARG A 272 -7.98 -15.45 -11.78
CA ARG A 272 -7.94 -14.01 -11.47
C ARG A 272 -7.11 -13.73 -10.22
N VAL A 273 -7.30 -14.53 -9.16
CA VAL A 273 -6.53 -14.39 -7.91
C VAL A 273 -5.06 -14.78 -8.10
N ILE A 274 -4.79 -15.88 -8.82
CA ILE A 274 -3.43 -16.33 -9.15
C ILE A 274 -2.69 -15.27 -9.95
N ARG A 275 -3.30 -14.75 -11.02
CA ARG A 275 -2.68 -13.74 -11.90
C ARG A 275 -2.34 -12.46 -11.14
N GLY A 276 -3.27 -11.93 -10.34
CA GLY A 276 -3.00 -10.74 -9.52
C GLY A 276 -1.88 -10.96 -8.51
N THR A 277 -1.81 -12.16 -7.92
CA THR A 277 -0.75 -12.52 -6.96
C THR A 277 0.59 -12.74 -7.66
N GLY A 278 0.60 -13.41 -8.80
CA GLY A 278 1.77 -13.65 -9.64
C GLY A 278 2.38 -12.33 -10.09
N ASN A 279 1.61 -11.47 -10.76
CA ASN A 279 2.09 -10.17 -11.26
C ASN A 279 2.70 -9.28 -10.17
N PHE A 280 2.18 -9.34 -8.95
CA PHE A 280 2.70 -8.53 -7.84
C PHE A 280 3.91 -9.16 -7.14
N PHE A 281 3.89 -10.47 -6.86
CA PHE A 281 4.91 -11.12 -6.04
C PHE A 281 6.01 -11.83 -6.84
N ALA A 282 5.86 -11.97 -8.15
CA ALA A 282 6.82 -12.64 -9.02
C ALA A 282 7.81 -11.64 -9.65
N THR A 283 8.50 -10.87 -8.81
CA THR A 283 9.53 -9.92 -9.25
C THR A 283 10.90 -10.58 -9.37
N ASP A 284 11.82 -9.96 -10.11
CA ASP A 284 13.20 -10.46 -10.31
C ASP A 284 13.98 -10.63 -9.00
N PHE A 285 13.74 -9.76 -8.03
CA PHE A 285 14.38 -9.85 -6.72
C PHE A 285 13.73 -10.89 -5.78
N SER A 286 12.55 -11.42 -6.15
CA SER A 286 11.78 -12.29 -5.27
C SER A 286 12.32 -13.72 -5.27
N THR A 287 12.31 -14.35 -4.09
CA THR A 287 12.73 -15.74 -3.91
C THR A 287 11.51 -16.61 -3.59
N ASN A 288 10.44 -16.46 -4.38
CA ASN A 288 9.12 -17.04 -4.10
C ASN A 288 8.91 -18.45 -4.71
N ARG A 289 9.84 -18.98 -5.51
CA ARG A 289 9.67 -20.25 -6.26
C ARG A 289 9.10 -21.41 -5.45
N TRP A 290 9.76 -21.75 -4.35
CA TRP A 290 9.29 -22.86 -3.51
C TRP A 290 7.95 -22.57 -2.81
N LEU A 291 7.71 -21.31 -2.43
CA LEU A 291 6.42 -20.90 -1.87
C LEU A 291 5.30 -21.04 -2.90
N PHE A 292 5.54 -20.60 -4.13
CA PHE A 292 4.58 -20.70 -5.24
C PHE A 292 4.28 -22.16 -5.59
N GLN A 293 5.30 -23.02 -5.68
CA GLN A 293 5.11 -24.46 -5.88
C GLN A 293 4.23 -25.09 -4.78
N LYS A 294 4.43 -24.68 -3.52
CA LYS A 294 3.58 -25.11 -2.39
C LYS A 294 2.15 -24.59 -2.51
N LEU A 295 1.96 -23.33 -2.86
CA LEU A 295 0.64 -22.74 -3.04
C LEU A 295 -0.11 -23.40 -4.20
N ASP A 296 0.55 -23.61 -5.33
CA ASP A 296 -0.04 -24.28 -6.50
C ASP A 296 -0.45 -25.72 -6.18
N SER A 297 0.37 -26.45 -5.40
CA SER A 297 0.01 -27.80 -4.92
C SER A 297 -1.20 -27.77 -3.99
N TRP A 298 -1.26 -26.77 -3.11
CA TRP A 298 -2.38 -26.55 -2.20
C TRP A 298 -3.68 -26.16 -2.95
N ILE A 299 -3.60 -25.32 -3.99
CA ILE A 299 -4.74 -24.95 -4.84
C ILE A 299 -5.28 -26.19 -5.57
N ARG A 300 -4.42 -26.99 -6.20
CA ARG A 300 -4.84 -28.23 -6.86
C ARG A 300 -5.51 -29.19 -5.89
N MET A 301 -4.97 -29.32 -4.67
CA MET A 301 -5.61 -30.12 -3.62
C MET A 301 -7.00 -29.57 -3.27
N ARG A 302 -7.18 -28.25 -3.18
CA ARG A 302 -8.48 -27.62 -2.89
C ARG A 302 -9.51 -27.92 -3.97
N LEU A 303 -9.13 -27.76 -5.24
CA LEU A 303 -10.01 -28.02 -6.37
C LEU A 303 -10.38 -29.51 -6.46
N ARG A 304 -9.46 -30.44 -6.18
CA ARG A 304 -9.80 -31.87 -6.04
C ARG A 304 -10.81 -32.10 -4.92
N CYS A 305 -10.62 -31.43 -3.78
CA CYS A 305 -11.56 -31.55 -2.66
C CYS A 305 -12.95 -31.03 -3.00
N MET A 306 -13.04 -29.99 -3.83
CA MET A 306 -14.31 -29.44 -4.31
C MET A 306 -14.97 -30.37 -5.31
N LYS A 307 -14.20 -30.94 -6.25
CA LYS A 307 -14.69 -31.89 -7.25
C LYS A 307 -15.22 -33.19 -6.63
N TYR A 308 -14.47 -33.82 -5.72
CA TYR A 308 -14.81 -35.11 -5.11
C TYR A 308 -15.50 -35.00 -3.75
N LYS A 309 -15.77 -33.78 -3.27
CA LYS A 309 -16.41 -33.49 -1.98
C LYS A 309 -15.73 -34.13 -0.76
N ARG A 310 -14.45 -34.49 -0.87
CA ARG A 310 -13.66 -35.18 0.18
C ARG A 310 -12.20 -34.78 0.10
N LYS A 311 -11.40 -35.13 1.12
CA LYS A 311 -9.94 -34.97 1.07
C LYS A 311 -9.29 -36.34 1.04
N TRP A 312 -8.77 -36.75 -0.11
CA TRP A 312 -8.17 -38.08 -0.26
C TRP A 312 -6.89 -38.05 -1.09
N ARG A 313 -5.86 -38.80 -0.68
CA ARG A 313 -4.55 -38.79 -1.35
C ARG A 313 -4.61 -39.37 -2.76
N SER A 314 -5.42 -40.42 -2.99
CA SER A 314 -5.50 -41.06 -4.32
C SER A 314 -6.21 -40.22 -5.38
N ASP A 315 -6.93 -39.16 -4.98
CA ASP A 315 -7.56 -38.23 -5.93
C ASP A 315 -6.51 -37.53 -6.81
N ASN A 316 -5.25 -37.47 -6.37
CA ASN A 316 -4.10 -37.01 -7.16
C ASN A 316 -3.97 -37.74 -8.51
N TRP A 317 -4.17 -39.06 -8.49
CA TRP A 317 -4.12 -39.93 -9.66
C TRP A 317 -5.36 -39.81 -10.53
N LYS A 318 -6.55 -39.64 -9.91
CA LYS A 318 -7.83 -39.50 -10.61
C LYS A 318 -7.95 -38.20 -11.40
N PHE A 319 -7.45 -37.07 -10.86
CA PHE A 319 -7.59 -35.75 -11.50
C PHE A 319 -6.24 -35.11 -11.86
N ARG A 320 -5.44 -35.75 -12.72
CA ARG A 320 -4.02 -35.45 -12.91
C ARG A 320 -3.70 -33.97 -13.22
N ARG A 321 -2.45 -33.55 -12.97
CA ARG A 321 -1.96 -32.18 -13.25
C ARG A 321 -2.21 -31.74 -14.71
N ARG A 322 -2.13 -32.66 -15.67
CA ARG A 322 -2.41 -32.39 -17.09
C ARG A 322 -3.86 -31.94 -17.32
N LEU A 323 -4.82 -32.48 -16.56
CA LEU A 323 -6.24 -32.12 -16.71
C LEU A 323 -6.50 -30.70 -16.19
N PHE A 324 -5.87 -30.29 -15.08
CA PHE A 324 -5.90 -28.89 -14.65
C PHE A 324 -5.36 -27.92 -15.70
N ARG A 325 -4.27 -28.30 -16.40
CA ARG A 325 -3.72 -27.50 -17.51
C ARG A 325 -4.69 -27.41 -18.69
N LYS A 326 -5.34 -28.53 -19.06
CA LYS A 326 -6.39 -28.54 -20.09
C LYS A 326 -7.57 -27.62 -19.74
N LEU A 327 -7.93 -27.54 -18.46
CA LEU A 327 -8.95 -26.61 -17.96
C LEU A 327 -8.46 -25.15 -17.85
N GLY A 328 -7.20 -24.87 -18.19
CA GLY A 328 -6.62 -23.53 -18.17
C GLY A 328 -6.21 -23.04 -16.78
N LEU A 329 -6.05 -23.90 -15.78
CA LEU A 329 -5.57 -23.48 -14.46
C LEU A 329 -4.12 -22.98 -14.54
N LEU A 330 -3.92 -21.72 -14.18
CA LEU A 330 -2.62 -21.08 -14.10
C LEU A 330 -1.83 -21.57 -12.88
N SER A 331 -0.50 -21.45 -12.95
CA SER A 331 0.42 -21.77 -11.86
C SER A 331 1.19 -20.50 -11.50
N LEU A 332 1.27 -20.18 -10.21
CA LEU A 332 2.04 -19.03 -9.73
C LEU A 332 3.51 -19.10 -10.19
N GLU A 333 4.06 -20.31 -10.29
CA GLU A 333 5.43 -20.51 -10.78
C GLU A 333 5.66 -19.98 -12.21
N GLN A 334 4.63 -19.94 -13.06
CA GLN A 334 4.72 -19.43 -14.44
C GLN A 334 4.99 -17.93 -14.51
N PHE A 335 4.73 -17.20 -13.42
CA PHE A 335 4.95 -15.75 -13.36
C PHE A 335 6.38 -15.40 -12.94
N LEU A 336 7.17 -16.37 -12.45
CA LEU A 336 8.51 -16.08 -11.96
C LEU A 336 9.51 -15.90 -13.11
N PRO A 337 10.41 -14.91 -13.01
CA PRO A 337 11.49 -14.74 -13.96
C PRO A 337 12.53 -15.87 -13.84
N GLY A 338 13.14 -16.23 -14.98
CA GLY A 338 14.15 -17.29 -15.11
C GLY A 338 13.58 -18.66 -15.50
N PRO A 339 14.45 -19.60 -15.95
CA PRO A 339 14.00 -20.85 -16.56
C PRO A 339 13.11 -21.67 -15.60
N MET A 340 12.07 -22.28 -16.16
CA MET A 340 11.38 -23.39 -15.50
C MET A 340 12.40 -24.52 -15.38
N ILE A 341 13.06 -24.65 -14.22
CA ILE A 341 13.88 -25.83 -13.94
C ILE A 341 12.91 -27.03 -14.00
N PRO A 342 13.02 -27.92 -15.01
CA PRO A 342 12.14 -29.06 -15.09
C PRO A 342 12.37 -29.91 -13.85
N ARG A 343 11.32 -30.12 -13.04
CA ARG A 343 11.35 -31.22 -12.07
C ARG A 343 11.12 -32.53 -12.82
N TRP A 344 12.14 -32.98 -13.54
CA TRP A 344 12.31 -34.34 -14.05
C TRP A 344 13.80 -34.66 -14.03
N GLY A 345 14.18 -35.56 -13.14
CA GLY A 345 15.57 -35.95 -12.90
C GLY A 345 15.67 -36.69 -11.56
N LYS A 346 15.27 -37.97 -11.60
CA LYS A 346 15.19 -39.02 -10.55
C LYS A 346 13.76 -39.37 -10.15
#